data_AF-A0AAY4A3G0-F1
#
_entry.id   AF-A0AAY4A3G0-F1
#
_cell.length_a   1.000
_cell.length_b   1.000
_cell.length_c   1.000
_cell.angle_alpha   90.00
_cell.angle_beta   90.00
_cell.angle_gamma   90.00
#
_symmetry.space_group_name_H-M   'P 1'
#
loop_
_entity.id
_entity.type
_entity.pdbx_description
1 polymer ?
#
loop_
_entity_poly.entity_id
_entity_poly.type
_entity_poly.pdbx_seq_one_letter_code
_entity_poly.pdbx_strand_id
1 'polypeptide(L)'
;MTEDKKIPTKLRFVRVPLVKDDVCRKSIEKITNETSEDFKFTENMFCAGFPEGGRDSCSGDGGGAFALENNNQFWAAGIVSWGVNCGEAGKYGVYTRVAQYSGWINDIMEGKCNTVCGRPTVTTSVHRRIIGGQWAAPGSIPWQVFLTVQYGRGGAAVIGSRWILTAAHGLNAVLPEHVRVGSEFSIIVSVECEKIEVIVKHNRNFNHDIALIKLKQHITFNTNIMPLCLPSRDHQYIPDTYGLVSGFGMTETKFPTNLKFVRVPLVKDDVCRKSIEKLTNETSEDFKFTENMFCAGFPEGGRDSCSGDGGGAFALENNNQFWAAGIVSWGVDCGEAGKYGVYTLGKSVRTHRIIKRPTNLLVSFKTHAEELDARLT
;
A
#
# COMPACT_ATOMS: atom_id res chain seq x y z
N MET A 1 29.03 -15.30 8.28
CA MET A 1 29.52 -15.90 9.56
C MET A 1 29.55 -14.81 10.66
N THR A 2 29.22 -15.06 11.93
CA THR A 2 29.24 -14.01 12.99
C THR A 2 30.63 -13.84 13.62
N GLU A 3 30.83 -12.80 14.46
CA GLU A 3 32.05 -12.60 15.27
C GLU A 3 32.46 -13.87 16.04
N ASP A 4 31.49 -14.62 16.57
CA ASP A 4 31.71 -15.92 17.25
C ASP A 4 31.97 -17.12 16.30
N LYS A 5 32.19 -16.88 15.00
CA LYS A 5 32.35 -17.89 13.94
C LYS A 5 31.17 -18.89 13.82
N LYS A 6 29.98 -18.51 14.28
CA LYS A 6 28.75 -19.32 14.16
C LYS A 6 27.96 -18.92 12.93
N ILE A 7 27.24 -19.90 12.35
CA ILE A 7 26.26 -19.66 11.29
C ILE A 7 24.97 -19.19 11.98
N PRO A 8 24.47 -17.97 11.70
CA PRO A 8 23.28 -17.46 12.35
C PRO A 8 22.02 -18.15 11.81
N THR A 9 21.07 -18.47 12.69
CA THR A 9 19.75 -19.03 12.32
C THR A 9 18.69 -17.96 12.03
N LYS A 10 19.02 -16.70 12.29
CA LYS A 10 18.21 -15.53 11.97
C LYS A 10 18.99 -14.63 11.02
N LEU A 11 18.31 -14.07 10.04
CA LEU A 11 18.90 -13.10 9.11
C LEU A 11 19.53 -11.94 9.91
N ARG A 12 20.75 -11.57 9.52
CA ARG A 12 21.47 -10.42 10.08
C ARG A 12 21.82 -9.46 8.95
N PHE A 13 22.02 -8.20 9.30
CA PHE A 13 22.51 -7.18 8.39
C PHE A 13 23.54 -6.31 9.10
N VAL A 14 24.37 -5.63 8.32
CA VAL A 14 25.35 -4.67 8.82
C VAL A 14 25.37 -3.45 7.92
N ARG A 15 25.64 -2.27 8.48
CA ARG A 15 25.87 -1.05 7.72
C ARG A 15 27.36 -0.86 7.56
N VAL A 16 27.84 -0.81 6.33
CA VAL A 16 29.23 -0.56 5.98
C VAL A 16 29.31 0.59 4.96
N PRO A 17 30.28 1.49 5.05
CA PRO A 17 30.39 2.62 4.15
C PRO A 17 30.95 2.19 2.79
N LEU A 18 30.59 2.94 1.75
CA LEU A 18 31.25 2.83 0.46
C LEU A 18 32.70 3.29 0.58
N VAL A 19 33.58 2.60 -0.14
CA VAL A 19 35.01 2.93 -0.21
C VAL A 19 35.30 3.44 -1.61
N LYS A 20 36.04 4.55 -1.71
CA LYS A 20 36.45 5.12 -3.00
C LYS A 20 37.24 4.11 -3.83
N ASP A 21 37.07 4.17 -5.14
CA ASP A 21 37.66 3.20 -6.06
C ASP A 21 39.19 3.19 -6.02
N ASP A 22 39.84 4.33 -5.78
CA ASP A 22 41.30 4.43 -5.68
C ASP A 22 41.84 3.75 -4.41
N VAL A 23 41.12 3.90 -3.28
CA VAL A 23 41.44 3.24 -2.00
C VAL A 23 41.21 1.74 -2.11
N CYS A 24 40.08 1.35 -2.70
CA CYS A 24 39.73 -0.06 -2.95
C CYS A 24 40.81 -0.75 -3.81
N ARG A 25 41.20 -0.12 -4.92
CA ARG A 25 42.22 -0.64 -5.83
C ARG A 25 43.57 -0.83 -5.14
N LYS A 26 44.04 0.16 -4.38
CA LYS A 26 45.30 0.07 -3.61
C LYS A 26 45.27 -1.05 -2.57
N SER A 27 44.13 -1.25 -1.89
CA SER A 27 43.95 -2.34 -0.94
C SER A 27 44.06 -3.71 -1.63
N ILE A 28 43.39 -3.88 -2.78
CA ILE A 28 43.43 -5.14 -3.54
C ILE A 28 44.83 -5.41 -4.11
N GLU A 29 45.50 -4.40 -4.69
CA GLU A 29 46.88 -4.54 -5.19
C GLU A 29 47.84 -5.00 -4.09
N LYS A 30 47.69 -4.47 -2.88
CA LYS A 30 48.46 -4.90 -1.71
C LYS A 30 48.22 -6.38 -1.40
N ILE A 31 46.95 -6.81 -1.37
CA ILE A 31 46.57 -8.21 -1.10
C ILE A 31 47.11 -9.15 -2.18
N THR A 32 47.00 -8.79 -3.46
CA THR A 32 47.55 -9.55 -4.60
C THR A 32 49.04 -9.78 -4.44
N ASN A 33 49.79 -8.74 -4.07
CA ASN A 33 51.25 -8.83 -3.84
C ASN A 33 51.61 -9.71 -2.62
N GLU A 34 50.79 -9.70 -1.58
CA GLU A 34 51.02 -10.48 -0.35
C GLU A 34 50.65 -11.97 -0.50
N THR A 35 49.64 -12.28 -1.32
CA THR A 35 49.06 -13.63 -1.42
C THR A 35 49.50 -14.42 -2.65
N SER A 36 50.18 -13.78 -3.61
CA SER A 36 50.50 -14.35 -4.94
C SER A 36 49.26 -14.82 -5.73
N GLU A 37 48.06 -14.39 -5.34
CA GLU A 37 46.79 -14.62 -6.06
C GLU A 37 46.45 -13.42 -6.95
N ASP A 38 46.01 -13.67 -8.19
CA ASP A 38 45.69 -12.62 -9.19
C ASP A 38 44.26 -12.07 -9.00
N PHE A 39 44.06 -11.26 -7.95
CA PHE A 39 42.80 -10.53 -7.76
C PHE A 39 42.71 -9.32 -8.67
N LYS A 40 41.63 -9.24 -9.48
CA LYS A 40 41.38 -8.12 -10.40
C LYS A 40 40.20 -7.28 -9.94
N PHE A 41 40.46 -5.99 -9.74
CA PHE A 41 39.42 -4.99 -9.52
C PHE A 41 39.03 -4.34 -10.85
N THR A 42 37.73 -4.32 -11.15
CA THR A 42 37.18 -3.82 -12.43
C THR A 42 36.15 -2.72 -12.20
N GLU A 43 35.79 -1.99 -13.25
CA GLU A 43 34.75 -0.93 -13.21
C GLU A 43 33.35 -1.46 -12.87
N ASN A 44 33.14 -2.78 -12.98
CA ASN A 44 31.90 -3.46 -12.58
C ASN A 44 31.89 -3.82 -11.08
N MET A 45 32.86 -3.36 -10.31
CA MET A 45 32.99 -3.64 -8.89
C MET A 45 33.10 -2.35 -8.08
N PHE A 46 32.80 -2.44 -6.79
CA PHE A 46 33.11 -1.42 -5.80
C PHE A 46 33.40 -2.08 -4.45
N CYS A 47 34.10 -1.37 -3.57
CA CYS A 47 34.35 -1.84 -2.20
C CYS A 47 33.38 -1.20 -1.20
N ALA A 48 33.07 -1.94 -0.13
CA ALA A 48 32.45 -1.38 1.06
C ALA A 48 33.06 -1.98 2.33
N GLY A 49 33.23 -1.17 3.37
CA GLY A 49 33.89 -1.58 4.61
C GLY A 49 34.58 -0.43 5.33
N PHE A 50 34.93 -0.64 6.59
CA PHE A 50 35.66 0.34 7.38
C PHE A 50 37.17 0.16 7.22
N PRO A 51 37.97 1.25 7.11
CA PRO A 51 39.44 1.14 7.06
C PRO A 51 40.02 0.39 8.26
N GLU A 52 39.38 0.51 9.43
CA GLU A 52 39.79 -0.17 10.67
C GLU A 52 39.30 -1.63 10.75
N GLY A 53 38.46 -2.07 9.81
CA GLY A 53 37.85 -3.40 9.79
C GLY A 53 36.65 -3.56 10.74
N GLY A 54 36.49 -4.75 11.29
CA GLY A 54 35.42 -5.16 12.21
C GLY A 54 34.14 -5.65 11.54
N ARG A 55 33.53 -4.82 10.69
CA ARG A 55 32.21 -5.10 10.08
C ARG A 55 32.34 -5.33 8.58
N ASP A 56 31.91 -6.51 8.13
CA ASP A 56 32.00 -6.90 6.72
C ASP A 56 31.00 -8.04 6.39
N SER A 57 30.73 -8.23 5.10
CA SER A 57 30.20 -9.49 4.57
C SER A 57 31.30 -10.56 4.56
N CYS A 58 30.94 -11.82 4.81
CA CYS A 58 31.90 -12.90 4.93
C CYS A 58 31.40 -14.20 4.27
N SER A 59 32.04 -15.33 4.60
CA SER A 59 31.65 -16.65 4.13
C SER A 59 30.17 -16.93 4.43
N GLY A 60 29.46 -17.31 3.37
CA GLY A 60 28.01 -17.55 3.36
C GLY A 60 27.16 -16.35 2.93
N ASP A 61 27.75 -15.15 2.81
CA ASP A 61 27.03 -13.94 2.44
C ASP A 61 27.11 -13.62 0.93
N GLY A 62 27.86 -14.43 0.16
CA GLY A 62 27.98 -14.30 -1.30
C GLY A 62 26.62 -14.35 -1.99
N GLY A 63 26.37 -13.41 -2.90
CA GLY A 63 25.05 -13.22 -3.52
C GLY A 63 24.09 -12.33 -2.71
N GLY A 64 24.44 -11.96 -1.47
CA GLY A 64 23.68 -11.03 -0.66
C GLY A 64 23.66 -9.61 -1.23
N ALA A 65 22.58 -8.86 -0.99
CA ALA A 65 22.43 -7.50 -1.51
C ALA A 65 23.12 -6.45 -0.62
N PHE A 66 23.91 -5.58 -1.22
CA PHE A 66 24.28 -4.28 -0.66
C PHE A 66 23.18 -3.28 -1.00
N ALA A 67 22.40 -2.89 0.01
CA ALA A 67 21.26 -2.00 -0.16
C ALA A 67 21.60 -0.55 0.24
N LEU A 68 21.32 0.39 -0.67
CA LEU A 68 21.32 1.82 -0.35
C LEU A 68 19.92 2.25 0.08
N GLU A 69 19.85 3.07 1.13
CA GLU A 69 18.61 3.67 1.63
C GLU A 69 18.56 5.14 1.22
N ASN A 70 17.50 5.54 0.49
CA ASN A 70 17.19 6.94 0.20
C ASN A 70 15.68 7.17 0.40
N ASN A 71 15.28 8.17 1.20
CA ASN A 71 13.88 8.50 1.50
C ASN A 71 13.00 7.28 1.90
N ASN A 72 13.48 6.44 2.82
CA ASN A 72 12.83 5.18 3.26
C ASN A 72 12.62 4.13 2.13
N GLN A 73 13.33 4.26 1.01
CA GLN A 73 13.34 3.29 -0.07
C GLN A 73 14.73 2.65 -0.18
N PHE A 74 14.75 1.32 -0.29
CA PHE A 74 15.97 0.55 -0.44
C PHE A 74 16.20 0.17 -1.90
N TRP A 75 17.43 0.31 -2.36
CA TRP A 75 17.89 -0.02 -3.70
C TRP A 75 19.02 -1.03 -3.62
N ALA A 76 18.94 -2.13 -4.39
CA ALA A 76 20.05 -3.06 -4.51
C ALA A 76 21.16 -2.42 -5.37
N ALA A 77 22.15 -1.82 -4.70
CA ALA A 77 23.26 -1.14 -5.37
C ALA A 77 24.41 -2.10 -5.69
N GLY A 78 24.59 -3.15 -4.90
CA GLY A 78 25.60 -4.17 -5.15
C GLY A 78 25.19 -5.57 -4.74
N ILE A 79 25.95 -6.55 -5.21
CA ILE A 79 25.86 -7.96 -4.78
C ILE A 79 27.21 -8.37 -4.20
N VAL A 80 27.21 -8.95 -2.99
CA VAL A 80 28.42 -9.49 -2.35
C VAL A 80 29.08 -10.46 -3.34
N SER A 81 30.29 -10.14 -3.78
CA SER A 81 31.02 -10.92 -4.78
C SER A 81 32.09 -11.75 -4.09
N TRP A 82 33.07 -11.08 -3.49
CA TRP A 82 34.21 -11.72 -2.83
C TRP A 82 34.86 -10.78 -1.82
N GLY A 83 35.76 -11.31 -1.00
CA GLY A 83 36.53 -10.56 -0.02
C GLY A 83 37.58 -11.47 0.62
N VAL A 84 38.65 -10.89 1.15
CA VAL A 84 39.77 -11.63 1.75
C VAL A 84 39.86 -11.25 3.22
N ASN A 85 39.83 -12.25 4.11
CA ASN A 85 39.87 -12.04 5.57
C ASN A 85 38.86 -10.98 6.04
N CYS A 86 37.57 -11.30 5.88
CA CYS A 86 36.46 -10.40 6.17
C CYS A 86 36.60 -9.68 7.53
N GLY A 87 36.38 -8.36 7.52
CA GLY A 87 36.46 -7.54 8.74
C GLY A 87 37.86 -7.32 9.29
N GLU A 88 38.93 -7.63 8.56
CA GLU A 88 40.29 -7.23 8.93
C GLU A 88 40.58 -5.78 8.50
N ALA A 89 41.40 -5.07 9.27
CA ALA A 89 41.77 -3.68 8.96
C ALA A 89 42.45 -3.58 7.58
N GLY A 90 42.02 -2.59 6.79
CA GLY A 90 42.52 -2.33 5.45
C GLY A 90 42.06 -3.33 4.38
N LYS A 91 41.19 -4.30 4.72
CA LYS A 91 40.57 -5.24 3.78
C LYS A 91 39.07 -4.97 3.70
N TYR A 92 38.54 -4.94 2.48
CA TYR A 92 37.16 -4.55 2.21
C TYR A 92 36.40 -5.66 1.49
N GLY A 93 35.09 -5.73 1.71
CA GLY A 93 34.21 -6.54 0.89
C GLY A 93 34.10 -5.95 -0.51
N VAL A 94 34.17 -6.80 -1.53
CA VAL A 94 34.04 -6.42 -2.94
C VAL A 94 32.67 -6.84 -3.46
N TYR A 95 31.99 -5.89 -4.08
CA TYR A 95 30.61 -6.02 -4.52
C TYR A 95 30.54 -5.81 -6.03
N THR A 96 29.71 -6.59 -6.72
CA THR A 96 29.35 -6.33 -8.11
C THR A 96 28.42 -5.13 -8.18
N ARG A 97 28.71 -4.16 -9.06
CA ARG A 97 27.93 -2.94 -9.27
C ARG A 97 26.65 -3.25 -10.05
N VAL A 98 25.51 -3.36 -9.37
CA VAL A 98 24.21 -3.77 -9.97
C VAL A 98 23.77 -2.81 -11.08
N ALA A 99 24.08 -1.52 -10.93
CA ALA A 99 23.75 -0.49 -11.92
C ALA A 99 24.24 -0.82 -13.35
N GLN A 100 25.44 -1.41 -13.48
CA GLN A 100 26.03 -1.78 -14.78
C GLN A 100 25.22 -2.86 -15.52
N TYR A 101 24.45 -3.65 -14.76
CA TYR A 101 23.61 -4.72 -15.28
C TYR A 101 22.14 -4.34 -15.34
N SER A 102 21.76 -3.13 -14.95
CA SER A 102 20.35 -2.71 -14.87
C SER A 102 19.62 -2.83 -16.19
N GLY A 103 20.27 -2.55 -17.32
CA GLY A 103 19.70 -2.76 -18.66
C GLY A 103 19.31 -4.22 -18.90
N TRP A 104 20.29 -5.12 -18.77
CA TRP A 104 20.07 -6.57 -18.90
C TRP A 104 19.07 -7.11 -17.88
N ILE A 105 19.14 -6.68 -16.61
CA ILE A 105 18.18 -7.06 -15.57
C ILE A 105 16.79 -6.64 -15.99
N ASN A 106 16.59 -5.41 -16.50
CA ASN A 106 15.29 -4.94 -16.95
C ASN A 106 14.77 -5.71 -18.16
N ASP A 107 15.66 -6.05 -19.11
CA ASP A 107 15.30 -6.81 -20.31
C ASP A 107 14.91 -8.25 -19.95
N ILE A 108 15.65 -8.92 -19.06
CA ILE A 108 15.28 -10.27 -18.56
C ILE A 108 14.05 -10.21 -17.65
N MET A 109 13.96 -9.16 -16.82
CA MET A 109 12.77 -8.83 -16.05
C MET A 109 11.65 -8.22 -16.90
N GLU A 110 11.56 -8.56 -18.19
CA GLU A 110 10.31 -8.50 -18.97
C GLU A 110 9.07 -8.97 -18.15
N GLY A 111 9.29 -9.76 -17.07
CA GLY A 111 8.45 -9.87 -15.89
C GLY A 111 8.19 -8.57 -15.10
N LYS A 112 7.11 -7.88 -15.50
CA LYS A 112 6.39 -6.82 -14.77
C LYS A 112 6.54 -6.93 -13.23
N CYS A 113 7.03 -5.86 -12.59
CA CYS A 113 6.83 -5.65 -11.16
C CYS A 113 5.32 -5.52 -10.89
N ASN A 114 4.66 -6.64 -10.67
CA ASN A 114 3.24 -6.67 -10.36
C ASN A 114 3.06 -6.06 -8.99
N THR A 115 2.31 -4.96 -8.94
CA THR A 115 1.97 -4.35 -7.67
C THR A 115 1.24 -5.35 -6.79
N VAL A 116 1.76 -5.56 -5.57
CA VAL A 116 1.07 -6.33 -4.55
C VAL A 116 -0.05 -5.47 -3.97
N CYS A 117 -1.29 -5.95 -4.04
CA CYS A 117 -2.45 -5.28 -3.46
C CYS A 117 -2.92 -6.00 -2.18
N GLY A 118 -3.53 -5.24 -1.27
CA GLY A 118 -4.30 -5.75 -0.13
C GLY A 118 -3.50 -6.56 0.88
N ARG A 119 -2.18 -6.44 0.97
CA ARG A 119 -1.34 -7.19 1.92
C ARG A 119 -0.57 -6.25 2.84
N PRO A 120 -1.25 -5.61 3.82
CA PRO A 120 -0.61 -4.65 4.71
C PRO A 120 0.45 -5.38 5.56
N THR A 121 1.56 -4.70 5.82
CA THR A 121 2.65 -5.27 6.66
C THR A 121 2.31 -5.16 8.16
N VAL A 122 1.48 -4.17 8.51
CA VAL A 122 0.98 -3.97 9.88
C VAL A 122 -0.42 -4.57 9.97
N THR A 123 -0.59 -5.56 10.85
CA THR A 123 -1.89 -6.22 11.05
C THR A 123 -2.79 -5.40 11.99
N THR A 124 -4.07 -5.29 11.66
CA THR A 124 -5.08 -4.73 12.57
C THR A 124 -5.47 -5.78 13.63
N SER A 125 -4.77 -5.81 14.77
CA SER A 125 -5.11 -6.72 15.87
C SER A 125 -6.38 -6.26 16.59
N VAL A 126 -7.44 -7.07 16.59
CA VAL A 126 -8.70 -6.72 17.23
C VAL A 126 -8.72 -7.25 18.67
N HIS A 127 -8.53 -6.37 19.65
CA HIS A 127 -9.09 -6.62 20.99
C HIS A 127 -10.59 -6.24 20.97
N ARG A 128 -11.41 -7.09 21.59
CA ARG A 128 -12.88 -7.17 21.48
C ARG A 128 -13.64 -5.84 21.64
N ARG A 129 -14.78 -5.75 20.94
CA ARG A 129 -16.05 -5.10 21.34
C ARG A 129 -15.96 -3.65 21.84
N ILE A 130 -15.32 -2.75 21.08
CA ILE A 130 -15.31 -1.31 21.37
C ILE A 130 -16.36 -0.60 20.48
N ILE A 131 -17.28 0.15 21.11
CA ILE A 131 -18.30 0.99 20.47
C ILE A 131 -17.62 2.24 19.88
N GLY A 132 -18.04 2.68 18.68
CA GLY A 132 -17.44 3.84 18.00
C GLY A 132 -16.16 3.58 17.19
N GLY A 133 -15.71 2.33 17.05
CA GLY A 133 -14.55 1.94 16.24
C GLY A 133 -13.18 2.12 16.93
N GLN A 134 -12.13 1.54 16.34
CA GLN A 134 -10.77 1.52 16.86
C GLN A 134 -9.86 2.47 16.09
N TRP A 135 -8.83 3.01 16.74
CA TRP A 135 -7.78 3.76 16.06
C TRP A 135 -6.96 2.82 15.17
N ALA A 136 -6.77 3.20 13.91
CA ALA A 136 -5.90 2.47 12.99
C ALA A 136 -4.44 2.82 13.30
N ALA A 137 -3.58 1.81 13.46
CA ALA A 137 -2.15 2.03 13.51
C ALA A 137 -1.65 2.56 12.15
N PRO A 138 -0.64 3.44 12.11
CA PRO A 138 -0.04 3.88 10.84
C PRO A 138 0.34 2.70 9.95
N GLY A 139 -0.02 2.76 8.66
CA GLY A 139 0.25 1.70 7.69
C GLY A 139 -0.55 0.41 7.83
N SER A 140 -1.50 0.33 8.79
CA SER A 140 -2.38 -0.85 8.95
C SER A 140 -3.52 -0.90 7.93
N ILE A 141 -3.89 0.25 7.36
CA ILE A 141 -4.91 0.39 6.30
C ILE A 141 -4.34 1.27 5.17
N PRO A 142 -3.31 0.78 4.47
CA PRO A 142 -2.49 1.57 3.54
C PRO A 142 -3.19 1.96 2.23
N TRP A 143 -4.39 1.44 1.96
CA TRP A 143 -5.20 1.85 0.81
C TRP A 143 -6.11 3.05 1.10
N GLN A 144 -6.25 3.48 2.36
CA GLN A 144 -7.17 4.55 2.71
C GLN A 144 -6.77 5.88 2.05
N VAL A 145 -7.77 6.56 1.50
CA VAL A 145 -7.67 7.92 0.97
C VAL A 145 -8.64 8.82 1.71
N PHE A 146 -8.18 10.02 2.00
CA PHE A 146 -8.99 11.13 2.50
C PHE A 146 -9.33 12.05 1.33
N LEU A 147 -10.61 12.27 1.10
CA LEU A 147 -11.09 13.25 0.13
C LEU A 147 -11.61 14.47 0.87
N THR A 148 -11.15 15.66 0.46
CA THR A 148 -11.83 16.90 0.80
C THR A 148 -12.92 17.13 -0.25
N VAL A 149 -14.17 17.23 0.16
CA VAL A 149 -15.28 17.56 -0.75
C VAL A 149 -15.79 18.95 -0.39
N GLN A 150 -16.43 19.65 -1.33
CA GLN A 150 -16.79 21.08 -1.20
C GLN A 150 -17.47 21.45 0.13
N TYR A 151 -18.21 20.51 0.75
CA TYR A 151 -18.91 20.71 2.02
C TYR A 151 -18.60 19.65 3.09
N GLY A 152 -17.45 18.98 3.03
CA GLY A 152 -17.12 17.98 4.04
C GLY A 152 -15.92 17.10 3.73
N ARG A 153 -15.98 15.88 4.28
CA ARG A 153 -14.97 14.84 4.15
C ARG A 153 -15.56 13.67 3.37
N GLY A 154 -14.73 12.94 2.67
CA GLY A 154 -15.09 11.68 2.02
C GLY A 154 -13.99 10.64 2.18
N GLY A 155 -14.39 9.39 2.09
CA GLY A 155 -13.49 8.24 1.99
C GLY A 155 -13.23 7.88 0.53
N ALA A 156 -12.08 7.25 0.31
CA ALA A 156 -11.78 6.57 -0.94
C ALA A 156 -10.72 5.49 -0.70
N ALA A 157 -10.44 4.69 -1.72
CA ALA A 157 -9.40 3.66 -1.67
C ALA A 157 -8.47 3.72 -2.88
N VAL A 158 -7.17 3.60 -2.65
CA VAL A 158 -6.19 3.36 -3.71
C VAL A 158 -6.43 1.96 -4.28
N ILE A 159 -6.60 1.84 -5.59
CA ILE A 159 -6.78 0.53 -6.28
C ILE A 159 -5.71 0.30 -7.37
N GLY A 160 -4.87 1.29 -7.62
CA GLY A 160 -3.74 1.22 -8.55
C GLY A 160 -2.92 2.50 -8.50
N SER A 161 -1.77 2.52 -9.18
CA SER A 161 -0.79 3.62 -9.05
C SER A 161 -1.32 4.98 -9.51
N ARG A 162 -2.43 5.00 -10.28
CA ARG A 162 -3.08 6.24 -10.73
C ARG A 162 -4.59 6.24 -10.51
N TRP A 163 -5.11 5.28 -9.75
CA TRP A 163 -6.54 5.04 -9.70
C TRP A 163 -7.02 4.97 -8.26
N ILE A 164 -7.93 5.85 -7.93
CA ILE A 164 -8.64 5.92 -6.66
C ILE A 164 -10.10 5.54 -6.89
N LEU A 165 -10.63 4.64 -6.06
CA LEU A 165 -12.02 4.21 -6.05
C LEU A 165 -12.79 4.95 -4.97
N THR A 166 -13.97 5.47 -5.29
CA THR A 166 -14.84 6.17 -4.33
C THR A 166 -16.31 6.11 -4.78
N ALA A 167 -17.21 6.71 -4.01
CA ALA A 167 -18.62 6.84 -4.33
C ALA A 167 -18.86 8.03 -5.28
N ALA A 168 -19.88 7.96 -6.12
CA ALA A 168 -20.21 9.02 -7.08
C ALA A 168 -20.89 10.23 -6.39
N HIS A 169 -21.71 10.00 -5.36
CA HIS A 169 -22.47 11.06 -4.68
C HIS A 169 -21.57 12.12 -4.03
N GLY A 170 -20.33 11.76 -3.66
CA GLY A 170 -19.34 12.68 -3.09
C GLY A 170 -18.63 13.57 -4.11
N LEU A 171 -18.84 13.36 -5.42
CA LEU A 171 -18.00 13.96 -6.47
C LEU A 171 -18.63 15.12 -7.24
N ASN A 172 -19.84 15.55 -6.90
CA ASN A 172 -20.52 16.65 -7.61
C ASN A 172 -19.76 18.00 -7.55
N ALA A 173 -18.67 18.11 -6.76
CA ALA A 173 -17.78 19.26 -6.72
C ALA A 173 -16.36 18.96 -6.18
N VAL A 174 -15.70 17.89 -6.64
CA VAL A 174 -14.29 17.66 -6.30
C VAL A 174 -13.38 18.43 -7.24
N LEU A 175 -12.66 19.42 -6.70
CA LEU A 175 -11.58 20.12 -7.39
C LEU A 175 -10.30 19.25 -7.40
N PRO A 176 -9.43 19.41 -8.40
CA PRO A 176 -8.21 18.60 -8.53
C PRO A 176 -7.26 18.63 -7.32
N GLU A 177 -7.26 19.70 -6.52
CA GLU A 177 -6.43 19.90 -5.32
C GLU A 177 -6.89 19.16 -4.05
N HIS A 178 -7.96 18.36 -4.11
CA HIS A 178 -8.62 17.83 -2.91
C HIS A 178 -8.37 16.35 -2.57
N VAL A 179 -7.44 15.69 -3.28
CA VAL A 179 -7.15 14.26 -3.06
C VAL A 179 -5.91 14.10 -2.17
N ARG A 180 -6.09 13.48 -1.01
CA ARG A 180 -5.05 13.26 0.00
C ARG A 180 -4.95 11.77 0.33
N VAL A 181 -3.81 11.15 0.06
CA VAL A 181 -3.61 9.70 0.27
C VAL A 181 -2.81 9.48 1.54
N GLY A 182 -3.30 8.64 2.45
CA GLY A 182 -2.60 8.31 3.69
C GLY A 182 -3.55 8.11 4.88
N SER A 183 -3.07 7.38 5.89
CA SER A 183 -3.85 6.99 7.08
C SER A 183 -3.74 7.96 8.27
N GLU A 184 -2.88 8.98 8.18
CA GLU A 184 -2.62 9.94 9.26
C GLU A 184 -2.28 11.32 8.69
N PHE A 185 -2.79 12.40 9.29
CA PHE A 185 -2.61 13.77 8.77
C PHE A 185 -1.14 14.18 8.58
N SER A 186 -0.21 13.63 9.37
CA SER A 186 1.24 13.85 9.25
C SER A 186 1.91 13.04 8.12
N ILE A 187 1.24 12.02 7.59
CA ILE A 187 1.75 11.08 6.57
C ILE A 187 0.90 11.20 5.27
N ILE A 188 -0.04 12.13 5.23
CA ILE A 188 -0.84 12.41 4.04
C ILE A 188 0.07 12.96 2.94
N VAL A 189 0.10 12.26 1.81
CA VAL A 189 0.66 12.77 0.56
C VAL A 189 -0.47 13.42 -0.23
N SER A 190 -0.32 14.72 -0.49
CA SER A 190 -1.19 15.42 -1.43
C SER A 190 -0.88 14.92 -2.84
N VAL A 191 -1.90 14.46 -3.57
CA VAL A 191 -1.73 13.99 -4.95
C VAL A 191 -2.62 14.80 -5.87
N GLU A 192 -2.06 15.29 -6.97
CA GLU A 192 -2.83 16.03 -7.98
C GLU A 192 -3.72 15.10 -8.81
N CYS A 193 -5.00 15.45 -8.89
CA CYS A 193 -5.95 14.78 -9.78
C CYS A 193 -5.84 15.28 -11.23
N GLU A 194 -5.86 14.37 -12.20
CA GLU A 194 -5.88 14.68 -13.64
C GLU A 194 -7.31 14.74 -14.18
N LYS A 195 -8.11 13.72 -13.84
CA LYS A 195 -9.45 13.52 -14.39
C LYS A 195 -10.30 12.71 -13.42
N ILE A 196 -11.57 13.09 -13.30
CA ILE A 196 -12.58 12.30 -12.58
C ILE A 196 -13.42 11.54 -13.62
N GLU A 197 -13.51 10.22 -13.47
CA GLU A 197 -14.34 9.34 -14.29
C GLU A 197 -15.52 8.83 -13.45
N VAL A 198 -16.68 9.45 -13.63
CA VAL A 198 -17.95 9.01 -13.02
C VAL A 198 -18.60 8.00 -13.96
N ILE A 199 -18.87 6.79 -13.47
CA ILE A 199 -19.31 5.65 -14.29
C ILE A 199 -20.79 5.78 -14.65
N VAL A 200 -21.61 6.20 -13.69
CA VAL A 200 -23.04 6.46 -13.88
C VAL A 200 -23.38 7.75 -13.16
N LYS A 201 -23.99 8.71 -13.87
CA LYS A 201 -24.54 9.90 -13.22
C LYS A 201 -25.69 9.44 -12.34
N HIS A 202 -25.52 9.59 -11.03
CA HIS A 202 -26.48 9.19 -10.01
C HIS A 202 -27.90 9.69 -10.37
N ASN A 203 -28.82 8.77 -10.62
CA ASN A 203 -30.24 9.05 -10.44
C ASN A 203 -30.50 9.04 -8.92
N ARG A 204 -31.50 9.77 -8.40
CA ARG A 204 -31.72 10.00 -6.94
C ARG A 204 -31.74 8.74 -6.01
N ASN A 205 -31.58 7.54 -6.54
CA ASN A 205 -31.73 6.24 -5.88
C ASN A 205 -30.42 5.50 -5.51
N PHE A 206 -29.23 6.13 -5.58
CA PHE A 206 -27.92 5.55 -5.20
C PHE A 206 -27.51 4.27 -5.95
N ASN A 207 -28.24 3.85 -6.99
CA ASN A 207 -27.85 2.70 -7.79
C ASN A 207 -26.59 3.03 -8.60
N HIS A 208 -25.59 2.13 -8.53
CA HIS A 208 -24.25 2.37 -9.09
C HIS A 208 -23.58 3.64 -8.55
N ASP A 209 -23.69 3.88 -7.25
CA ASP A 209 -22.96 4.95 -6.58
C ASP A 209 -21.46 4.60 -6.45
N ILE A 210 -20.74 4.78 -7.55
CA ILE A 210 -19.34 4.43 -7.73
C ILE A 210 -18.69 5.35 -8.77
N ALA A 211 -17.45 5.75 -8.51
CA ALA A 211 -16.64 6.55 -9.41
C ALA A 211 -15.14 6.24 -9.27
N LEU A 212 -14.37 6.64 -10.28
CA LEU A 212 -12.93 6.62 -10.27
C LEU A 212 -12.34 8.02 -10.37
N ILE A 213 -11.22 8.22 -9.69
CA ILE A 213 -10.37 9.40 -9.86
C ILE A 213 -9.05 8.92 -10.47
N LYS A 214 -8.71 9.49 -11.62
CA LYS A 214 -7.43 9.31 -12.30
C LYS A 214 -6.45 10.39 -11.85
N LEU A 215 -5.32 9.96 -11.32
CA LEU A 215 -4.25 10.84 -10.84
C LEU A 215 -3.31 11.22 -11.98
N LYS A 216 -2.76 12.43 -11.90
CA LYS A 216 -1.80 12.97 -12.88
C LYS A 216 -0.45 12.29 -12.79
N GLN A 217 -0.03 11.97 -11.57
CA GLN A 217 1.24 11.30 -11.28
C GLN A 217 0.99 9.89 -10.73
N HIS A 218 1.98 9.02 -10.91
CA HIS A 218 1.96 7.68 -10.30
C HIS A 218 2.28 7.78 -8.81
N ILE A 219 1.47 7.13 -7.98
CA ILE A 219 1.77 6.89 -6.57
C ILE A 219 2.90 5.87 -6.47
N THR A 220 3.94 6.20 -5.69
CA THR A 220 4.96 5.25 -5.27
C THR A 220 4.46 4.47 -4.06
N PHE A 221 4.30 3.16 -4.21
CA PHE A 221 3.83 2.31 -3.13
C PHE A 221 4.92 1.97 -2.12
N ASN A 222 4.53 1.92 -0.85
CA ASN A 222 5.37 1.55 0.29
C ASN A 222 4.50 0.90 1.39
N THR A 223 5.04 0.71 2.59
CA THR A 223 4.32 0.08 3.71
C THR A 223 3.12 0.91 4.21
N ASN A 224 3.08 2.21 3.94
CA ASN A 224 2.02 3.13 4.35
C ASN A 224 1.02 3.44 3.23
N ILE A 225 1.39 3.22 1.97
CA ILE A 225 0.54 3.47 0.80
C ILE A 225 0.60 2.26 -0.13
N MET A 226 -0.50 1.52 -0.24
CA MET A 226 -0.61 0.36 -1.11
C MET A 226 -2.02 0.24 -1.68
N PRO A 227 -2.22 -0.37 -2.86
CA PRO A 227 -3.56 -0.54 -3.41
C PRO A 227 -4.33 -1.65 -2.71
N LEU A 228 -5.64 -1.51 -2.62
CA LEU A 228 -6.59 -2.56 -2.26
C LEU A 228 -6.90 -3.43 -3.48
N CYS A 229 -7.04 -4.73 -3.29
CA CYS A 229 -7.38 -5.61 -4.41
C CYS A 229 -8.83 -5.44 -4.84
N LEU A 230 -9.13 -5.66 -6.12
CA LEU A 230 -10.51 -5.66 -6.60
C LEU A 230 -11.06 -7.07 -6.69
N PRO A 231 -12.27 -7.35 -6.18
CA PRO A 231 -12.84 -8.70 -6.13
C PRO A 231 -12.99 -9.31 -7.53
N SER A 232 -12.99 -10.64 -7.59
CA SER A 232 -13.41 -11.36 -8.81
C SER A 232 -14.89 -11.11 -9.10
N ARG A 233 -15.34 -11.34 -10.34
CA ARG A 233 -16.77 -11.29 -10.69
C ARG A 233 -17.58 -12.34 -9.93
N ASP A 234 -16.95 -13.48 -9.65
CA ASP A 234 -17.57 -14.61 -8.95
C ASP A 234 -17.36 -14.55 -7.43
N HIS A 235 -16.91 -13.40 -6.90
CA HIS A 235 -16.73 -13.24 -5.46
C HIS A 235 -18.07 -13.35 -4.73
N GLN A 236 -18.11 -14.21 -3.71
CA GLN A 236 -19.31 -14.48 -2.94
C GLN A 236 -19.41 -13.56 -1.72
N TYR A 237 -20.62 -13.06 -1.47
CA TYR A 237 -20.95 -12.22 -0.33
C TYR A 237 -21.71 -13.09 0.67
N ILE A 238 -20.97 -13.71 1.58
CA ILE A 238 -21.52 -14.66 2.55
C ILE A 238 -21.94 -13.87 3.79
N PRO A 239 -23.23 -13.92 4.20
CA PRO A 239 -23.70 -13.28 5.43
C PRO A 239 -22.86 -13.67 6.65
N ASP A 240 -22.81 -12.80 7.64
CA ASP A 240 -22.02 -12.96 8.87
C ASP A 240 -20.48 -12.94 8.66
N THR A 241 -20.02 -12.78 7.41
CA THR A 241 -18.61 -12.48 7.14
C THR A 241 -18.31 -11.04 7.53
N TYR A 242 -17.29 -10.85 8.36
CA TYR A 242 -16.88 -9.54 8.85
C TYR A 242 -15.98 -8.82 7.84
N GLY A 243 -16.41 -7.64 7.40
CA GLY A 243 -15.57 -6.71 6.64
C GLY A 243 -15.02 -5.61 7.51
N LEU A 244 -13.88 -5.06 7.09
CA LEU A 244 -13.23 -3.90 7.66
C LEU A 244 -13.70 -2.64 6.92
N VAL A 245 -14.22 -1.67 7.66
CA VAL A 245 -14.58 -0.35 7.15
C VAL A 245 -13.74 0.68 7.89
N SER A 246 -13.17 1.62 7.16
CA SER A 246 -12.30 2.65 7.71
C SER A 246 -12.60 4.01 7.13
N GLY A 247 -12.38 5.04 7.93
CA GLY A 247 -12.59 6.41 7.48
C GLY A 247 -12.31 7.46 8.54
N PHE A 248 -12.43 8.70 8.08
CA PHE A 248 -12.23 9.92 8.86
C PHE A 248 -13.56 10.65 9.09
N GLY A 249 -14.68 9.93 8.91
CA GLY A 249 -16.03 10.39 9.14
C GLY A 249 -16.32 10.66 10.61
N MET A 250 -17.49 11.23 10.84
CA MET A 250 -17.97 11.69 12.12
C MET A 250 -18.04 10.52 13.11
N THR A 251 -17.42 10.72 14.27
CA THR A 251 -17.69 9.92 15.47
C THR A 251 -18.73 10.64 16.32
N GLU A 252 -19.25 10.00 17.37
CA GLU A 252 -20.35 10.48 18.25
C GLU A 252 -20.41 11.99 18.51
N THR A 253 -19.27 12.69 18.62
CA THR A 253 -19.23 14.14 18.89
C THR A 253 -18.31 14.96 17.98
N LYS A 254 -17.48 14.34 17.13
CA LYS A 254 -16.50 15.08 16.31
C LYS A 254 -15.92 14.28 15.16
N PHE A 255 -15.33 14.98 14.20
CA PHE A 255 -14.49 14.37 13.18
C PHE A 255 -13.10 14.02 13.76
N PRO A 256 -12.62 12.78 13.60
CA PRO A 256 -11.32 12.38 14.09
C PRO A 256 -10.19 12.99 13.24
N THR A 257 -9.03 13.19 13.85
CA THR A 257 -7.78 13.57 13.17
C THR A 257 -7.02 12.35 12.66
N ASN A 258 -7.22 11.19 13.27
CA ASN A 258 -6.54 9.95 12.92
C ASN A 258 -7.56 8.94 12.37
N LEU A 259 -7.10 8.05 11.50
CA LEU A 259 -7.97 7.06 10.89
C LEU A 259 -8.57 6.14 11.96
N LYS A 260 -9.88 5.91 11.88
CA LYS A 260 -10.55 4.86 12.64
C LYS A 260 -11.02 3.76 11.71
N PHE A 261 -11.20 2.58 12.28
CA PHE A 261 -11.80 1.45 11.59
C PHE A 261 -12.74 0.67 12.48
N VAL A 262 -13.64 -0.07 11.84
CA VAL A 262 -14.56 -0.99 12.50
C VAL A 262 -14.65 -2.27 11.68
N ARG A 263 -14.97 -3.38 12.35
CA ARG A 263 -15.37 -4.62 11.68
C ARG A 263 -16.85 -4.86 11.88
N VAL A 264 -17.60 -4.95 10.79
CA VAL A 264 -19.05 -5.15 10.75
C VAL A 264 -19.39 -6.35 9.86
N PRO A 265 -20.39 -7.17 10.22
CA PRO A 265 -20.76 -8.33 9.43
C PRO A 265 -21.61 -7.95 8.21
N LEU A 266 -21.49 -8.71 7.14
CA LEU A 266 -22.44 -8.69 6.03
C LEU A 266 -23.83 -9.13 6.52
N VAL A 267 -24.85 -8.37 6.14
CA VAL A 267 -26.24 -8.64 6.49
C VAL A 267 -26.91 -9.41 5.34
N LYS A 268 -27.82 -10.31 5.69
CA LYS A 268 -28.62 -11.06 4.70
C LYS A 268 -29.51 -10.11 3.88
N ASP A 269 -29.67 -10.40 2.58
CA ASP A 269 -30.41 -9.55 1.65
C ASP A 269 -31.86 -9.30 2.11
N ASP A 270 -32.54 -10.35 2.58
CA ASP A 270 -33.93 -10.26 3.03
C ASP A 270 -34.09 -9.40 4.29
N VAL A 271 -33.12 -9.49 5.21
CA VAL A 271 -33.08 -8.66 6.43
C VAL A 271 -32.81 -7.20 6.06
N CYS A 272 -31.83 -6.96 5.18
CA CYS A 272 -31.49 -5.63 4.67
C CYS A 272 -32.69 -4.98 3.98
N ARG A 273 -33.33 -5.69 3.04
CA ARG A 273 -34.49 -5.21 2.29
C ARG A 273 -35.65 -4.83 3.20
N LYS A 274 -36.00 -5.67 4.19
CA LYS A 274 -37.05 -5.38 5.16
C LYS A 274 -36.74 -4.15 6.02
N SER A 275 -35.47 -3.97 6.39
CA SER A 275 -35.02 -2.79 7.15
C SER A 275 -35.18 -1.51 6.31
N ILE A 276 -34.75 -1.52 5.04
CA ILE A 276 -34.92 -0.36 4.14
C ILE A 276 -36.39 -0.09 3.84
N GLU A 277 -37.21 -1.11 3.57
CA GLU A 277 -38.66 -0.94 3.34
C GLU A 277 -39.35 -0.28 4.54
N LYS A 278 -38.96 -0.68 5.75
CA LYS A 278 -39.44 -0.06 6.98
C LYS A 278 -39.04 1.42 7.06
N LEU A 279 -37.78 1.75 6.76
CA LEU A 279 -37.29 3.13 6.73
C LEU A 279 -38.05 4.00 5.72
N THR A 280 -38.23 3.53 4.49
CA THR A 280 -39.00 4.22 3.44
C THR A 280 -40.41 4.57 3.90
N ASN A 281 -41.08 3.66 4.61
CA ASN A 281 -42.42 3.89 5.15
C ASN A 281 -42.44 4.89 6.31
N GLU A 282 -41.38 4.96 7.11
CA GLU A 282 -41.29 5.82 8.30
C GLU A 282 -40.85 7.26 7.95
N THR A 283 -39.99 7.46 6.94
CA THR A 283 -39.37 8.76 6.66
C THR A 283 -39.99 9.53 5.49
N SER A 284 -40.99 8.97 4.79
CA SER A 284 -41.56 9.54 3.55
C SER A 284 -40.53 9.76 2.42
N GLU A 285 -39.33 9.19 2.53
CA GLU A 285 -38.25 9.25 1.53
C GLU A 285 -38.23 7.94 0.71
N ASP A 286 -38.13 8.02 -0.62
CA ASP A 286 -38.12 6.85 -1.53
C ASP A 286 -36.72 6.22 -1.61
N PHE A 287 -36.27 5.56 -0.53
CA PHE A 287 -35.03 4.78 -0.55
C PHE A 287 -35.21 3.50 -1.36
N LYS A 288 -34.33 3.28 -2.34
CA LYS A 288 -34.34 2.07 -3.19
C LYS A 288 -33.15 1.17 -2.90
N PHE A 289 -33.43 -0.10 -2.65
CA PHE A 289 -32.41 -1.13 -2.46
C PHE A 289 -32.38 -2.09 -3.67
N THR A 290 -31.28 -2.06 -4.43
CA THR A 290 -31.10 -2.81 -5.68
C THR A 290 -30.14 -3.97 -5.53
N GLU A 291 -30.09 -4.85 -6.53
CA GLU A 291 -29.15 -5.97 -6.64
C GLU A 291 -27.67 -5.56 -6.80
N ASN A 292 -27.40 -4.26 -6.91
CA ASN A 292 -26.06 -3.67 -6.95
C ASN A 292 -25.58 -3.16 -5.59
N MET A 293 -26.36 -3.41 -4.53
CA MET A 293 -26.09 -2.97 -3.16
C MET A 293 -26.04 -4.16 -2.19
N PHE A 294 -25.47 -3.94 -1.01
CA PHE A 294 -25.58 -4.83 0.14
C PHE A 294 -25.55 -4.04 1.45
N CYS A 295 -26.05 -4.65 2.53
CA CYS A 295 -25.97 -4.07 3.86
C CYS A 295 -24.81 -4.69 4.67
N ALA A 296 -24.23 -3.90 5.56
CA ALA A 296 -23.39 -4.40 6.64
C ALA A 296 -23.69 -3.65 7.94
N GLY A 297 -23.58 -4.35 9.07
CA GLY A 297 -23.89 -3.77 10.38
C GLY A 297 -24.42 -4.80 11.37
N PHE A 298 -24.60 -4.37 12.62
CA PHE A 298 -25.16 -5.22 13.67
C PHE A 298 -26.65 -4.95 13.85
N PRO A 299 -27.49 -5.98 14.07
CA PRO A 299 -28.92 -5.77 14.30
C PRO A 299 -29.19 -4.93 15.55
N GLU A 300 -28.35 -5.02 16.58
CA GLU A 300 -28.44 -4.20 17.79
C GLU A 300 -27.89 -2.77 17.60
N GLY A 301 -27.30 -2.46 16.43
CA GLY A 301 -26.65 -1.19 16.16
C GLY A 301 -25.28 -1.04 16.82
N GLY A 302 -24.94 0.19 17.18
CA GLY A 302 -23.72 0.65 17.83
C GLY A 302 -22.52 0.89 16.90
N ARG A 303 -22.17 -0.09 16.06
CA ARG A 303 -20.98 -0.02 15.19
C ARG A 303 -21.38 0.14 13.72
N ASP A 304 -21.02 1.27 13.13
CA ASP A 304 -21.38 1.61 11.76
C ASP A 304 -20.38 2.60 11.12
N SER A 305 -20.42 2.73 9.80
CA SER A 305 -19.87 3.86 9.05
C SER A 305 -20.82 5.05 9.10
N CYS A 306 -20.29 6.28 9.09
CA CYS A 306 -21.14 7.47 9.21
C CYS A 306 -20.74 8.62 8.28
N SER A 307 -21.34 9.79 8.51
CA SER A 307 -21.12 11.03 7.76
C SER A 307 -19.63 11.31 7.56
N GLY A 308 -19.19 11.30 6.30
CA GLY A 308 -17.79 11.53 5.93
C GLY A 308 -16.95 10.27 5.67
N ASP A 309 -17.50 9.09 5.91
CA ASP A 309 -16.93 7.80 5.46
C ASP A 309 -17.38 7.43 4.04
N GLY A 310 -18.35 8.15 3.48
CA GLY A 310 -18.89 7.95 2.13
C GLY A 310 -17.78 7.87 1.07
N GLY A 311 -17.81 6.82 0.25
CA GLY A 311 -16.77 6.48 -0.72
C GLY A 311 -15.62 5.62 -0.18
N GLY A 312 -15.52 5.44 1.15
CA GLY A 312 -14.56 4.51 1.76
C GLY A 312 -14.82 3.06 1.35
N ALA A 313 -13.80 2.21 1.44
CA ALA A 313 -13.93 0.80 1.06
C ALA A 313 -14.45 -0.06 2.23
N PHE A 314 -15.37 -0.97 1.91
CA PHE A 314 -15.66 -2.16 2.71
C PHE A 314 -14.70 -3.27 2.26
N ALA A 315 -13.72 -3.60 3.10
CA ALA A 315 -12.66 -4.53 2.77
C ALA A 315 -12.90 -5.92 3.39
N LEU A 316 -12.98 -6.96 2.55
CA LEU A 316 -13.01 -8.35 3.00
C LEU A 316 -11.61 -8.95 2.98
N GLU A 317 -11.29 -9.74 3.98
CA GLU A 317 -9.99 -10.40 4.16
C GLU A 317 -10.10 -11.90 3.86
N ASN A 318 -9.18 -12.42 3.05
CA ASN A 318 -9.00 -13.86 2.87
C ASN A 318 -7.49 -14.15 2.71
N ASN A 319 -6.95 -15.11 3.46
CA ASN A 319 -5.53 -15.49 3.44
C ASN A 319 -4.57 -14.29 3.52
N ASN A 320 -4.80 -13.39 4.50
CA ASN A 320 -4.05 -12.14 4.70
C ASN A 320 -4.05 -11.19 3.48
N GLN A 321 -5.05 -11.29 2.61
CA GLN A 321 -5.24 -10.41 1.47
C GLN A 321 -6.62 -9.76 1.48
N PHE A 322 -6.64 -8.43 1.39
CA PHE A 322 -7.82 -7.60 1.45
C PHE A 322 -8.33 -7.22 0.05
N TRP A 323 -9.65 -7.20 -0.08
CA TRP A 323 -10.36 -6.90 -1.33
C TRP A 323 -11.45 -5.85 -1.09
N ALA A 324 -11.60 -4.89 -2.00
CA ALA A 324 -12.66 -3.88 -2.02
C ALA A 324 -14.00 -4.53 -2.36
N ALA A 325 -14.62 -5.21 -1.40
CA ALA A 325 -15.88 -5.90 -1.59
C ALA A 325 -17.05 -4.92 -1.72
N GLY A 326 -16.93 -3.72 -1.18
CA GLY A 326 -17.90 -2.65 -1.43
C GLY A 326 -17.37 -1.25 -1.20
N ILE A 327 -18.23 -0.27 -1.45
CA ILE A 327 -17.98 1.15 -1.27
C ILE A 327 -19.08 1.69 -0.37
N VAL A 328 -18.72 2.41 0.70
CA VAL A 328 -19.68 3.10 1.59
C VAL A 328 -20.51 4.06 0.74
N SER A 329 -21.81 3.83 0.63
CA SER A 329 -22.69 4.61 -0.25
C SER A 329 -23.61 5.51 0.55
N TRP A 330 -24.50 4.93 1.36
CA TRP A 330 -25.45 5.70 2.18
C TRP A 330 -25.90 4.92 3.41
N GLY A 331 -26.53 5.61 4.34
CA GLY A 331 -27.10 5.06 5.56
C GLY A 331 -27.93 6.12 6.28
N VAL A 332 -28.80 5.70 7.18
CA VAL A 332 -29.66 6.58 7.97
C VAL A 332 -29.39 6.30 9.44
N ASP A 333 -29.14 7.35 10.22
CA ASP A 333 -28.90 7.31 11.67
C ASP A 333 -27.89 6.23 12.09
N CYS A 334 -26.61 6.52 11.78
CA CYS A 334 -25.50 5.60 11.91
C CYS A 334 -25.47 4.87 13.26
N GLY A 335 -25.42 3.54 13.23
CA GLY A 335 -25.31 2.74 14.45
C GLY A 335 -26.59 2.68 15.29
N GLU A 336 -27.76 3.03 14.77
CA GLU A 336 -29.02 2.71 15.44
C GLU A 336 -29.41 1.24 15.26
N ALA A 337 -30.14 0.70 16.24
CA ALA A 337 -30.63 -0.67 16.21
C ALA A 337 -31.61 -0.88 15.05
N GLY A 338 -31.42 -1.96 14.29
CA GLY A 338 -32.24 -2.31 13.14
C GLY A 338 -31.96 -1.51 11.87
N LYS A 339 -31.05 -0.52 11.91
CA LYS A 339 -30.56 0.22 10.74
C LYS A 339 -29.17 -0.27 10.34
N TYR A 340 -28.91 -0.31 9.04
CA TYR A 340 -27.66 -0.87 8.49
C TYR A 340 -27.06 0.10 7.47
N GLY A 341 -25.72 0.16 7.42
CA GLY A 341 -25.01 0.85 6.36
C GLY A 341 -25.21 0.14 5.02
N VAL A 342 -25.44 0.91 3.95
CA VAL A 342 -25.65 0.40 2.59
C VAL A 342 -24.42 0.72 1.73
N TYR A 343 -23.96 -0.31 1.02
CA TYR A 343 -22.72 -0.29 0.26
C TYR A 343 -22.98 -0.66 -1.20
N THR A 344 -22.27 0.00 -2.12
CA THR A 344 -22.24 -0.41 -3.54
C THR A 344 -21.41 -1.67 -3.68
N LEU A 345 -21.89 -2.67 -4.41
CA LEU A 345 -21.18 -3.94 -4.64
C LEU A 345 -19.90 -3.76 -5.46
N GLY A 346 -18.77 -4.22 -4.91
CA GLY A 346 -17.45 -4.15 -5.56
C GLY A 346 -17.34 -4.94 -6.87
N LYS A 347 -18.15 -6.00 -7.07
CA LYS A 347 -18.19 -6.71 -8.36
C LYS A 347 -18.70 -5.83 -9.52
N SER A 348 -19.46 -4.77 -9.24
CA SER A 348 -19.94 -3.80 -10.23
C SER A 348 -18.82 -2.92 -10.80
N VAL A 349 -17.65 -2.88 -10.14
CA VAL A 349 -16.43 -2.18 -10.62
C VAL A 349 -15.87 -2.85 -11.89
N ARG A 350 -15.95 -4.18 -12.00
CA ARG A 350 -15.35 -4.97 -13.10
C ARG A 350 -16.31 -5.26 -14.26
N THR A 351 -17.62 -5.06 -14.09
CA THR A 351 -18.61 -5.30 -15.16
C THR A 351 -18.53 -4.23 -16.23
N HIS A 352 -18.20 -3.00 -15.84
CA HIS A 352 -17.90 -1.90 -16.74
C HIS A 352 -16.43 -2.01 -17.21
N ARG A 353 -16.13 -1.67 -18.47
CA ARG A 353 -14.80 -1.76 -19.14
C ARG A 353 -13.72 -0.83 -18.54
N ILE A 354 -13.69 -0.66 -17.22
CA ILE A 354 -12.98 0.39 -16.50
C ILE A 354 -11.51 0.02 -16.29
N ILE A 355 -11.23 -1.26 -16.02
CA ILE A 355 -9.88 -1.74 -15.79
C ILE A 355 -9.58 -2.80 -16.85
N LYS A 356 -9.17 -2.35 -18.03
CA LYS A 356 -8.20 -3.16 -18.79
C LYS A 356 -6.98 -3.27 -17.88
N ARG A 357 -6.46 -4.49 -17.67
CA ARG A 357 -5.22 -4.72 -16.89
C ARG A 357 -4.24 -3.58 -17.20
N PRO A 358 -3.70 -2.86 -16.20
CA PRO A 358 -2.73 -1.82 -16.48
C PRO A 358 -1.59 -2.42 -17.29
N THR A 359 -1.50 -2.04 -18.55
CA THR A 359 -0.32 -2.22 -19.36
C THR A 359 0.73 -1.25 -18.83
N ASN A 360 1.83 -1.84 -18.35
CA ASN A 360 3.17 -1.26 -18.30
C ASN A 360 3.37 -0.21 -17.19
N LEU A 361 3.89 -0.68 -16.05
CA LEU A 361 4.77 0.12 -15.20
C LEU A 361 6.21 -0.25 -15.57
N LEU A 362 6.90 0.62 -16.29
CA LEU A 362 8.35 0.59 -16.41
C LEU A 362 8.90 1.30 -15.18
N VAL A 363 9.54 0.56 -14.27
CA VAL A 363 10.33 1.16 -13.20
C VAL A 363 11.66 1.57 -13.84
N SER A 364 11.90 2.87 -13.99
CA SER A 364 13.19 3.37 -14.47
C SER A 364 14.22 3.26 -13.35
N PHE A 365 15.13 2.30 -13.46
CA PHE A 365 16.28 2.13 -12.56
C PHE A 365 17.36 3.23 -12.74
N LYS A 366 17.23 4.08 -13.77
CA LYS A 366 18.33 4.97 -14.20
C LYS A 366 18.67 6.09 -13.21
N THR A 367 17.72 6.62 -12.45
CA THR A 367 17.94 7.88 -11.69
C THR A 367 18.77 7.71 -10.41
N HIS A 368 18.87 6.51 -9.83
CA HIS A 368 19.60 6.30 -8.56
C HIS A 368 20.97 5.64 -8.75
N ALA A 369 21.23 5.05 -9.92
CA ALA A 369 22.55 4.54 -10.30
C ALA A 369 23.58 5.68 -10.41
N GLU A 370 23.16 6.83 -10.94
CA GLU A 370 24.00 8.03 -11.07
C GLU A 370 24.42 8.61 -9.70
N GLU A 371 23.61 8.41 -8.65
CA GLU A 371 23.91 8.86 -7.29
C GLU A 371 25.03 8.02 -6.63
N LEU A 372 25.16 6.74 -7.01
CA LEU A 372 26.24 5.86 -6.56
C LEU A 372 27.57 6.24 -7.23
N ASP A 373 27.55 6.51 -8.54
CA ASP A 373 28.75 6.91 -9.30
C ASP A 373 29.28 8.27 -8.80
N ALA A 374 28.40 9.24 -8.54
CA ALA A 374 28.78 10.54 -7.97
C ALA A 374 29.43 10.48 -6.57
N ARG A 375 29.19 9.40 -5.81
CA ARG A 375 29.77 9.19 -4.48
C ARG A 375 31.07 8.37 -4.49
N LEU A 376 31.40 7.74 -5.62
CA LEU A 376 32.54 6.84 -5.77
C LEU A 376 33.69 7.44 -6.60
N THR A 377 33.40 8.46 -7.42
CA THR A 377 34.39 9.42 -7.96
C THR A 377 34.87 10.38 -6.89
#